data_AF-A0A852JFX9-F1
#
_entry.id   AF-A0A852JFX9-F1
#
_cell.length_a   1.000
_cell.length_b   1.000
_cell.length_c   1.000
_cell.angle_alpha   90.00
_cell.angle_beta   90.00
_cell.angle_gamma   90.00
#
_symmetry.space_group_name_H-M   'P 1'
#
loop_
_entity.id
_entity.type
_entity.pdbx_description
1 polymer ?
#
loop_
_entity_poly.entity_id
_entity_poly.type
_entity_poly.pdbx_seq_one_letter_code
_entity_poly.pdbx_strand_id
1 'polypeptide(L)' 'RVPAAARELVRGLLCAREGRLGRGGARDFRRVRLFRGLRWERLRRYLPPFSPTVDGAADTSNFDVLDDCLSLP' A
#
# COMPACT_ATOMS: atom_id res chain seq x y z
N ARG A 1 -8.43 -10.10 14.02
CA ARG A 1 -9.35 -10.58 12.95
C ARG A 1 -9.35 -9.54 11.82
N VAL A 2 -9.18 -9.94 10.56
CA VAL A 2 -9.17 -9.00 9.42
C VAL A 2 -10.58 -8.43 9.17
N PRO A 3 -10.77 -7.10 9.04
CA PRO A 3 -12.07 -6.49 8.76
C PRO A 3 -12.71 -6.99 7.46
N ALA A 4 -14.04 -7.11 7.43
CA ALA A 4 -14.78 -7.54 6.23
C ALA A 4 -14.49 -6.64 5.02
N ALA A 5 -14.44 -5.32 5.21
CA ALA A 5 -14.13 -4.35 4.17
C ALA A 5 -12.73 -4.53 3.56
N ALA A 6 -11.75 -4.99 4.35
CA ALA A 6 -10.41 -5.30 3.84
C ALA A 6 -10.43 -6.56 2.96
N ARG A 7 -11.19 -7.59 3.37
CA ARG A 7 -11.39 -8.81 2.57
C ARG A 7 -12.15 -8.52 1.27
N GLU A 8 -13.13 -7.63 1.31
CA GLU A 8 -13.85 -7.14 0.12
C GLU A 8 -12.90 -6.47 -0.88
N LEU A 9 -12.02 -5.58 -0.42
CA LEU A 9 -11.00 -4.95 -1.28
C LEU A 9 -10.10 -6.00 -1.95
N VAL A 10 -9.56 -6.94 -1.18
CA VAL A 10 -8.67 -7.99 -1.70
C VAL A 10 -9.36 -8.84 -2.76
N ARG A 11 -10.62 -9.25 -2.54
CA ARG A 11 -11.40 -10.02 -3.54
C ARG A 11 -11.71 -9.22 -4.80
N GLY A 12 -11.94 -7.91 -4.66
CA GLY A 12 -12.16 -7.02 -5.81
C GLY A 12 -10.91 -6.79 -6.65
N LEU A 13 -9.72 -6.99 -6.09
CA LEU A 13 -8.44 -6.90 -6.80
C LEU A 13 -8.01 -8.24 -7.39
N LEU A 14 -8.12 -9.32 -6.60
CA LEU A 14 -7.69 -10.67 -6.95
C LEU A 14 -8.82 -11.45 -7.62
N CYS A 15 -9.22 -10.98 -8.79
CA CYS A 15 -10.26 -11.60 -9.62
C CYS A 15 -9.96 -11.44 -11.12
N ALA A 16 -10.84 -12.01 -11.94
CA ALA A 16 -10.81 -11.86 -13.39
C ALA A 16 -10.86 -10.37 -13.79
N ARG A 17 -10.21 -10.02 -14.92
CA ARG A 17 -10.01 -8.63 -15.35
C ARG A 17 -11.32 -7.87 -15.48
N GLU A 18 -12.39 -8.56 -15.89
CA GLU A 18 -13.71 -8.02 -16.20
C GLU A 18 -14.38 -7.44 -14.94
N GLY A 19 -14.15 -8.09 -13.79
CA GLY A 19 -14.67 -7.70 -12.48
C GLY A 19 -13.65 -6.98 -11.58
N ARG A 20 -12.42 -6.75 -12.06
CA ARG A 20 -11.35 -6.17 -11.25
C ARG A 20 -11.63 -4.70 -10.93
N LEU A 21 -11.51 -4.34 -9.65
CA LEU A 21 -11.59 -2.97 -9.16
C LEU A 21 -10.53 -2.10 -9.86
N GLY A 22 -10.89 -0.87 -10.25
CA GLY A 22 -9.98 0.09 -10.89
C GLY A 22 -10.22 0.27 -12.39
N ARG A 23 -11.23 -0.39 -12.98
CA ARG A 23 -11.67 -0.12 -14.37
C ARG A 23 -12.15 1.31 -14.56
N GLY A 24 -12.76 1.91 -13.52
CA GLY A 24 -13.12 3.33 -13.45
C GLY A 24 -11.99 4.22 -12.88
N GLY A 25 -10.77 3.69 -12.79
CA GLY A 25 -9.60 4.36 -12.22
C GLY A 25 -9.71 4.57 -10.71
N ALA A 26 -9.08 5.64 -10.21
CA ALA A 26 -8.98 5.94 -8.79
C ALA A 26 -10.35 6.07 -8.08
N ARG A 27 -11.40 6.46 -8.80
CA ARG A 27 -12.76 6.64 -8.25
C ARG A 27 -13.32 5.35 -7.65
N ASP A 28 -12.98 4.20 -8.21
CA ASP A 28 -13.44 2.90 -7.74
C ASP A 28 -12.93 2.63 -6.31
N PHE A 29 -11.66 2.95 -6.06
CA PHE A 29 -11.03 2.81 -4.75
C PHE A 29 -11.61 3.78 -3.72
N ARG A 30 -11.91 5.03 -4.12
CA ARG A 30 -12.50 6.04 -3.22
C ARG A 30 -13.86 5.61 -2.64
N ARG A 31 -14.56 4.67 -3.29
CA ARG A 31 -15.88 4.14 -2.86
C ARG A 31 -15.79 2.90 -1.97
N VAL A 32 -14.61 2.29 -1.83
CA VAL A 32 -14.44 1.08 -1.01
C VAL A 32 -14.64 1.40 0.46
N ARG A 33 -15.44 0.58 1.16
CA ARG A 33 -15.79 0.77 2.58
C ARG A 33 -14.58 0.88 3.50
N LEU A 34 -13.47 0.22 3.15
CA LEU A 34 -12.21 0.29 3.89
C LEU A 34 -11.67 1.72 4.01
N PHE A 35 -11.87 2.55 2.98
CA PHE A 35 -11.39 3.93 2.94
C PHE A 35 -12.48 4.95 3.30
N ARG A 36 -13.59 4.53 3.91
CA ARG A 36 -14.68 5.43 4.30
C ARG A 36 -14.15 6.48 5.30
N GLY A 37 -14.37 7.76 4.98
CA GLY A 37 -13.92 8.88 5.80
C GLY A 37 -12.49 9.36 5.50
N LEU A 38 -11.74 8.64 4.64
CA LEU A 38 -10.43 9.08 4.20
C LEU A 38 -10.57 10.31 3.28
N ARG A 39 -9.93 11.42 3.66
CA ARG A 39 -9.86 12.63 2.82
C ARG A 39 -8.67 12.55 1.86
N TRP A 40 -8.89 11.93 0.70
CA TRP A 40 -7.85 11.69 -0.32
C TRP A 40 -7.03 12.95 -0.70
N GLU A 41 -7.69 14.10 -0.88
CA GLU A 41 -7.02 15.36 -1.25
C GLU A 41 -6.11 15.91 -0.13
N ARG A 42 -6.28 15.43 1.11
CA ARG A 42 -5.46 15.81 2.27
C ARG A 42 -4.53 14.71 2.73
N LEU A 43 -4.48 13.57 2.04
CA LEU A 43 -3.77 12.37 2.50
C LEU A 43 -2.31 12.65 2.85
N ARG A 44 -1.61 13.40 1.98
CA ARG A 44 -0.19 13.78 2.16
C ARG A 44 0.06 14.82 3.26
N ARG A 45 -1.00 15.43 3.82
CA ARG A 45 -0.91 16.42 4.90
C ARG A 45 -1.12 15.80 6.28
N TYR A 46 -1.58 14.55 6.36
CA TYR A 46 -1.66 13.87 7.64
C TYR A 46 -0.26 13.46 8.10
N LEU A 47 -0.05 13.48 9.42
CA LEU A 47 1.10 12.80 10.01
C LEU A 47 1.03 11.32 9.63
N PRO A 48 2.09 10.76 9.04
CA PRO A 48 2.10 9.34 8.73
C PRO A 48 2.08 8.54 10.05
N PRO A 49 1.46 7.35 10.07
CA PRO A 49 1.47 6.50 11.26
C PRO A 49 2.88 5.98 11.60
N PHE A 50 3.81 6.05 10.66
CA PHE A 50 5.19 5.66 10.81
C PHE A 50 6.09 6.64 10.05
N SER A 51 7.13 7.13 10.72
CA SER A 51 8.21 7.91 10.13
C SER A 51 9.52 7.14 10.39
N PRO A 52 10.25 6.70 9.35
CA PRO A 52 11.50 5.99 9.55
C PRO A 52 12.56 6.93 10.14
N THR A 53 13.52 6.36 10.87
CA THR A 53 14.77 7.03 11.21
C THR A 53 15.67 7.07 9.98
N VAL A 54 16.31 8.21 9.75
CA VAL A 54 17.24 8.41 8.61
C VAL A 54 18.49 9.13 9.12
N ASP A 55 19.66 8.59 8.82
CA ASP A 55 20.97 9.15 9.17
C ASP A 55 21.70 9.76 7.95
N GLY A 56 21.14 10.84 7.42
CA GLY A 56 21.69 11.57 6.28
C GLY A 56 21.28 11.02 4.92
N ALA A 57 21.72 11.71 3.85
CA ALA A 57 21.24 11.45 2.49
C ALA A 57 21.70 10.11 1.88
N ALA A 58 22.74 9.51 2.46
CA ALA A 58 23.31 8.24 2.00
C ALA A 58 22.89 7.04 2.87
N ASP A 59 21.99 7.24 3.85
CA ASP A 59 21.54 6.17 4.73
C ASP A 59 20.74 5.11 3.97
N THR A 60 21.23 3.86 4.02
CA THR A 60 20.58 2.68 3.44
C THR A 60 20.05 1.70 4.49
N SER A 61 20.03 2.07 5.78
CA SER A 61 19.61 1.19 6.90
C SER A 61 18.15 0.71 6.84
N ASN A 62 17.30 1.40 6.09
CA ASN A 62 15.90 1.01 5.87
C ASN A 62 15.73 0.01 4.71
N PHE A 63 16.83 -0.45 4.11
CA PHE A 63 16.86 -1.47 3.06
C PHE A 63 17.58 -2.71 3.59
N ASP A 64 17.12 -3.89 3.15
CA ASP A 64 17.82 -5.13 3.46
C ASP A 64 19.21 -5.11 2.79
N VAL A 65 20.26 -5.29 3.60
CA VAL A 65 21.61 -5.52 3.08
C VAL A 65 21.67 -6.97 2.62
N LEU A 66 21.60 -7.18 1.30
CA LEU A 66 21.85 -8.50 0.72
C LEU A 66 23.36 -8.69 0.69
N ASP A 67 23.93 -9.28 1.75
CA ASP A 67 25.26 -9.85 1.70
C ASP A 67 25.24 -10.99 0.67
N ASP A 68 25.70 -10.69 -0.54
CA ASP A 68 26.00 -11.62 -1.62
C ASP A 68 24.93 -12.68 -1.97
N CYS A 69 23.92 -12.28 -2.77
CA CYS A 69 23.24 -13.22 -3.68
C CYS A 69 24.15 -13.77 -4.81
N LEU A 70 25.48 -13.65 -4.69
CA LEU A 70 26.48 -14.24 -5.60
C LEU A 70 27.20 -15.44 -4.98
N SER A 71 26.86 -15.87 -3.76
CA SER A 71 27.36 -17.12 -3.18
C SER A 71 26.28 -18.21 -3.12
N LEU A 72 25.60 -18.45 -4.25
CA LEU A 72 25.09 -19.79 -4.53
C LEU A 72 26.14 -20.48 -5.42
N PRO A 73 26.55 -21.73 -5.12
CA PRO A 73 27.42 -22.48 -6.01
C PRO A 73 26.78 -22.70 -7.39
#